data_AF-C7RKQ6-F1
#
_entry.id   AF-C7RKQ6-F1
#
_cell.length_a   1.000
_cell.length_b   1.000
_cell.length_c   1.000
_cell.angle_alpha   90.00
_cell.angle_beta   90.00
_cell.angle_gamma   90.00
#
_symmetry.space_group_name_H-M   'P 1'
#
loop_
_entity.id
_entity.type
_entity.pdbx_description
1 polymer ?
#
loop_
_entity_poly.entity_id
_entity_poly.type
_entity_poly.pdbx_seq_one_letter_code
_entity_poly.pdbx_strand_id
1 'polypeptide(L)'
;MNPSRLVFCLLFTGAVAATAGERLTCPDLATATPVGNCPRESDLQYTFTGYCSDDRRMYQQDTAVCTDYQEYRKLKNVVPWESADGAFMAYLSCELPADRIKAARASQVAVSRQGKIIILACHYDQGITFTHRSRRECTVVGDGHCAADPTACRASCE
;
A
#
# COMPACT_ATOMS: atom_id res chain seq x y z
N MET A 1 48.06 4.74 -58.45
CA MET A 1 48.37 3.84 -57.33
C MET A 1 47.66 4.37 -56.09
N ASN A 2 46.78 3.55 -55.51
CA ASN A 2 46.01 3.84 -54.29
C ASN A 2 46.97 4.05 -53.11
N PRO A 3 46.55 4.78 -52.05
CA PRO A 3 46.13 4.01 -50.89
C PRO A 3 44.93 4.58 -50.12
N SER A 4 44.13 3.64 -49.66
CA SER A 4 43.54 3.58 -48.32
C SER A 4 42.53 4.67 -47.91
N ARG A 5 41.26 4.41 -48.25
CA ARG A 5 40.11 4.96 -47.51
C ARG A 5 39.94 4.15 -46.22
N LEU A 6 40.44 4.68 -45.10
CA LEU A 6 40.11 4.20 -43.76
C LEU A 6 38.70 4.70 -43.39
N VAL A 7 37.72 3.83 -43.54
CA VAL A 7 36.36 4.03 -43.01
C VAL A 7 36.39 3.67 -41.53
N PHE A 8 36.31 4.70 -40.67
CA PHE A 8 36.19 4.53 -39.23
C PHE A 8 34.71 4.30 -38.88
N CYS A 9 34.28 3.04 -38.82
CA CYS A 9 32.97 2.68 -38.27
C CYS A 9 32.99 2.88 -36.75
N LEU A 10 32.50 4.03 -36.28
CA LEU A 10 32.13 4.25 -34.88
C LEU A 10 30.93 3.35 -34.53
N LEU A 11 31.22 2.18 -33.96
CA LEU A 11 30.22 1.36 -33.28
C LEU A 11 29.79 2.09 -32.00
N PHE A 12 28.72 2.87 -32.07
CA PHE A 12 27.98 3.30 -30.89
C PHE A 12 27.29 2.07 -30.28
N THR A 13 27.98 1.37 -29.39
CA THR A 13 27.34 0.48 -28.42
C THR A 13 26.48 1.34 -27.51
N GLY A 14 25.20 1.51 -27.86
CA GLY A 14 24.21 2.08 -26.96
C GLY A 14 24.13 1.21 -25.72
N ALA A 15 24.68 1.68 -24.60
CA ALA A 15 24.44 1.10 -23.30
C ALA A 15 22.94 1.27 -23.02
N VAL A 16 22.17 0.21 -23.24
CA VAL A 16 20.81 0.12 -22.72
C VAL A 16 20.97 0.04 -21.21
N ALA A 17 20.92 1.20 -20.54
CA ALA A 17 20.81 1.23 -19.10
C ALA A 17 19.46 0.60 -18.76
N ALA A 18 19.48 -0.69 -18.41
CA ALA A 18 18.35 -1.31 -17.76
C ALA A 18 18.08 -0.49 -16.50
N THR A 19 17.00 0.27 -16.51
CA THR A 19 16.50 0.93 -15.31
C THR A 19 16.15 -0.18 -14.34
N ALA A 20 17.00 -0.41 -13.34
CA ALA A 20 16.68 -1.38 -12.30
C ALA A 20 15.38 -0.92 -11.64
N GLY A 21 14.33 -1.74 -11.74
CA GLY A 21 13.07 -1.50 -11.05
C GLY A 21 13.32 -1.25 -9.56
N GLU A 22 12.55 -0.33 -9.00
CA GLU A 22 12.62 0.00 -7.59
C GLU A 22 12.18 -1.23 -6.77
N ARG A 23 13.07 -1.71 -5.91
CA ARG A 23 12.80 -2.87 -5.06
C ARG A 23 12.10 -2.39 -3.79
N LEU A 24 10.84 -2.75 -3.66
CA LEU A 24 10.06 -2.49 -2.45
C LEU A 24 10.01 -3.75 -1.60
N THR A 25 10.22 -3.57 -0.29
CA THR A 25 10.07 -4.62 0.72
C THR A 25 8.91 -4.24 1.63
N CYS A 26 8.13 -5.21 2.10
CA CYS A 26 7.11 -4.94 3.09
C CYS A 26 7.74 -4.29 4.35
N PRO A 27 7.17 -3.18 4.86
CA PRO A 27 7.79 -2.44 5.93
C PRO A 27 7.83 -3.21 7.24
N ASP A 28 8.88 -2.98 8.05
CA ASP A 28 8.88 -3.38 9.45
C ASP A 28 7.97 -2.45 10.25
N LEU A 29 6.86 -3.00 10.77
CA LEU A 29 5.86 -2.23 11.50
C LEU A 29 6.33 -1.76 12.87
N ALA A 30 7.47 -2.26 13.39
CA ALA A 30 8.04 -1.76 14.64
C ALA A 30 8.29 -0.24 14.62
N THR A 31 8.55 0.30 13.42
CA THR A 31 8.80 1.72 13.17
C THR A 31 7.64 2.46 12.51
N ALA A 32 6.52 1.78 12.23
CA ALA A 32 5.33 2.43 11.70
C ALA A 32 4.70 3.37 12.73
N THR A 33 4.11 4.46 12.25
CA THR A 33 3.51 5.50 13.09
C THR A 33 2.10 5.85 12.64
N PRO A 34 1.19 6.18 13.56
CA PRO A 34 -0.08 6.76 13.21
C PRO A 34 0.13 8.19 12.69
N VAL A 35 -0.63 8.55 11.66
CA VAL A 35 -0.67 9.91 11.12
C VAL A 35 -1.97 10.57 11.55
N GLY A 36 -1.86 11.38 12.60
CA GLY A 36 -3.00 12.04 13.24
C GLY A 36 -3.52 11.28 14.45
N ASN A 37 -4.75 11.63 14.85
CA ASN A 37 -5.39 11.09 16.05
C ASN A 37 -6.60 10.26 15.68
N CYS A 38 -6.90 9.28 16.52
CA CYS A 38 -8.16 8.55 16.46
C CYS A 38 -9.35 9.51 16.65
N PRO A 39 -10.45 9.33 15.89
CA PRO A 39 -11.66 10.10 16.08
C PRO A 39 -12.17 9.94 17.51
N ARG A 40 -12.71 11.01 18.09
CA ARG A 40 -13.45 10.89 19.36
C ARG A 40 -14.82 10.31 19.08
N GLU A 41 -15.38 9.62 20.07
CA GLU A 41 -16.73 9.07 19.99
C GLU A 41 -17.78 10.13 19.62
N SER A 42 -17.69 11.34 20.19
CA SER A 42 -18.57 12.46 19.85
C SER A 42 -18.46 12.90 18.39
N ASP A 43 -17.26 12.86 17.83
CA ASP A 43 -17.03 13.24 16.43
C ASP A 43 -17.65 12.19 15.51
N LEU A 44 -17.49 10.90 15.82
CA LEU A 44 -18.10 9.80 15.07
C LEU A 44 -19.63 9.84 15.11
N GLN A 45 -20.23 10.12 16.27
CA GLN A 45 -21.68 10.27 16.40
C GLN A 45 -22.19 11.45 15.58
N TYR A 46 -21.49 12.58 15.62
CA TYR A 46 -21.84 13.75 14.82
C TYR A 46 -21.76 13.47 13.31
N THR A 47 -20.70 12.79 12.86
CA THR A 47 -20.52 12.50 11.44
C THR A 47 -21.41 11.37 10.93
N PHE A 48 -21.97 10.53 11.80
CA PHE A 48 -22.90 9.46 11.42
C PHE A 48 -24.13 10.02 10.70
N THR A 49 -24.79 11.04 11.27
CA THR A 49 -25.97 11.65 10.65
C THR A 49 -25.63 12.26 9.30
N GLY A 50 -24.54 13.03 9.22
CA GLY A 50 -24.12 13.66 7.96
C GLY A 50 -23.70 12.65 6.88
N TYR A 51 -23.07 11.55 7.26
CA TYR A 51 -22.70 10.47 6.34
C TYR A 51 -23.93 9.75 5.79
N CYS A 52 -24.93 9.51 6.64
CA CYS A 52 -26.11 8.72 6.31
C CYS A 52 -27.26 9.52 5.69
N SER A 53 -27.22 10.85 5.76
CA SER A 53 -28.14 11.74 5.05
C SER A 53 -27.62 12.15 3.66
N ASP A 54 -26.44 11.70 3.23
CA ASP A 54 -25.90 12.01 1.89
C ASP A 54 -26.53 11.10 0.83
N ASP A 55 -27.56 11.62 0.15
CA ASP A 55 -28.31 10.92 -0.90
C ASP A 55 -27.41 10.37 -2.02
N ARG A 56 -26.23 10.97 -2.25
CA ARG A 56 -25.28 10.47 -3.26
C ARG A 56 -24.74 9.07 -2.92
N ARG A 57 -24.69 8.72 -1.64
CA ARG A 57 -24.18 7.41 -1.16
C ARG A 57 -25.22 6.31 -1.26
N MET A 58 -26.52 6.64 -1.25
CA MET A 58 -27.60 5.66 -1.42
C MET A 58 -27.51 4.95 -2.78
N TYR A 59 -27.03 5.65 -3.82
CA TYR A 59 -26.82 5.08 -5.15
C TYR A 59 -25.50 4.30 -5.30
N GLN A 60 -24.61 4.35 -4.31
CA GLN A 60 -23.30 3.67 -4.34
C GLN A 60 -23.27 2.39 -3.46
N GLN A 61 -24.41 1.99 -2.87
CA GLN A 61 -24.53 0.86 -1.94
C GLN A 61 -23.63 0.98 -0.68
N ASP A 62 -23.13 2.18 -0.38
CA ASP A 62 -22.21 2.48 0.74
C ASP A 62 -22.97 2.90 2.02
N THR A 63 -24.27 2.60 2.08
CA THR A 63 -25.19 2.96 3.17
C THR A 63 -25.59 1.78 4.04
N ALA A 64 -25.03 0.58 3.82
CA ALA A 64 -25.32 -0.58 4.65
C ALA A 64 -25.03 -0.34 6.14
N VAL A 65 -24.08 0.55 6.44
CA VAL A 65 -23.72 0.97 7.81
C VAL A 65 -24.68 2.00 8.42
N CYS A 66 -25.67 2.50 7.68
CA CYS A 66 -26.52 3.62 8.11
C CYS A 66 -27.74 3.21 8.94
N THR A 67 -27.97 1.92 9.12
CA THR A 67 -29.01 1.39 10.01
C THR A 67 -28.49 1.09 11.41
N ASP A 68 -27.16 0.99 11.57
CA ASP A 68 -26.50 0.68 12.85
C ASP A 68 -25.24 1.53 13.02
N TYR A 69 -25.28 2.40 14.04
CA TYR A 69 -24.13 3.22 14.40
C TYR A 69 -22.88 2.40 14.70
N GLN A 70 -23.00 1.19 15.24
CA GLN A 70 -21.83 0.35 15.54
C GLN A 70 -21.12 -0.14 14.27
N GLU A 71 -21.86 -0.43 13.20
CA GLU A 71 -21.26 -0.77 11.91
C GLU A 71 -20.59 0.45 11.26
N TYR A 72 -21.20 1.63 11.38
CA TYR A 72 -20.55 2.89 10.98
C TYR A 72 -19.27 3.14 11.78
N ARG A 73 -19.33 2.96 13.10
CA ARG A 73 -18.20 3.15 14.00
C ARG A 73 -17.06 2.21 13.64
N LYS A 74 -17.30 0.92 13.38
CA LYS A 74 -16.27 -0.01 12.90
C LYS A 74 -15.60 0.47 11.61
N LEU A 75 -16.38 1.04 10.69
CA LEU A 75 -15.87 1.55 9.40
C LEU A 75 -15.06 2.84 9.54
N LYS A 76 -15.49 3.77 10.42
CA LYS A 76 -14.94 5.13 10.50
C LYS A 76 -14.01 5.37 11.69
N ASN A 77 -14.01 4.51 12.69
CA ASN A 77 -13.10 4.56 13.84
C ASN A 77 -11.72 4.00 13.45
N VAL A 78 -11.12 4.61 12.43
CA VAL A 78 -9.81 4.23 11.89
C VAL A 78 -8.91 5.45 11.87
N VAL A 79 -7.61 5.23 11.97
CA VAL A 79 -6.57 6.25 11.81
C VAL A 79 -5.58 5.79 10.73
N PRO A 80 -5.07 6.70 9.89
CA PRO A 80 -3.99 6.35 8.98
C PRO A 80 -2.72 5.97 9.75
N TRP A 81 -2.01 4.98 9.24
CA TRP A 81 -0.67 4.60 9.67
C TRP A 81 0.26 4.56 8.46
N GLU A 82 1.50 4.94 8.66
CA GLU A 82 2.52 4.96 7.60
C GLU A 82 3.77 4.18 8.02
N SER A 83 4.43 3.58 7.03
CA SER A 83 5.79 3.05 7.21
C SER A 83 6.77 4.17 7.51
N ALA A 84 7.93 3.84 8.08
CA ALA A 84 8.93 4.86 8.46
C ALA A 84 9.41 5.74 7.31
N ASP A 85 9.40 5.23 6.09
CA ASP A 85 9.75 5.94 4.85
C ASP A 85 8.54 6.56 4.13
N GLY A 86 7.32 6.39 4.66
CA GLY A 86 6.07 6.85 4.05
C GLY A 86 5.66 6.11 2.78
N ALA A 87 6.39 5.07 2.37
CA ALA A 87 6.13 4.36 1.11
C ALA A 87 4.85 3.51 1.15
N PHE A 88 4.46 3.05 2.33
CA PHE A 88 3.27 2.23 2.55
C PHE A 88 2.35 2.87 3.58
N MET A 89 1.04 2.72 3.36
CA MET A 89 0.02 3.22 4.29
C MET A 89 -1.05 2.17 4.58
N ALA A 90 -1.68 2.29 5.74
CA ALA A 90 -2.86 1.54 6.13
C ALA A 90 -3.87 2.45 6.84
N TYR A 91 -5.15 2.12 6.77
CA TYR A 91 -6.15 2.66 7.68
C TYR A 91 -6.46 1.56 8.70
N LEU A 92 -6.03 1.76 9.95
CA LEU A 92 -6.16 0.76 11.00
C LEU A 92 -7.20 1.19 12.02
N SER A 93 -7.95 0.22 12.56
CA SER A 93 -8.90 0.45 13.64
C SER A 93 -8.20 1.10 14.83
N CYS A 94 -8.83 2.12 15.39
CA CYS A 94 -8.41 2.77 16.63
C CYS A 94 -8.55 1.89 17.88
N GLU A 95 -9.20 0.74 17.74
CA GLU A 95 -9.29 -0.27 18.80
C GLU A 95 -8.15 -1.29 18.76
N LEU A 96 -7.35 -1.30 17.68
CA LEU A 96 -6.21 -2.18 17.55
C LEU A 96 -5.03 -1.59 18.34
N PRO A 97 -4.50 -2.29 19.37
CA PRO A 97 -3.42 -1.75 20.19
C PRO A 97 -2.14 -1.52 19.37
N ALA A 98 -1.46 -0.39 19.63
CA ALA A 98 -0.27 0.01 18.88
C ALA A 98 0.89 -1.00 18.99
N ASP A 99 1.05 -1.63 20.16
CA ASP A 99 2.04 -2.70 20.38
C ASP A 99 1.74 -3.94 19.53
N ARG A 100 0.45 -4.26 19.31
CA ARG A 100 0.04 -5.35 18.42
C ARG A 100 0.34 -5.03 16.96
N ILE A 101 0.11 -3.79 16.53
CA ILE A 101 0.47 -3.32 15.18
C ILE A 101 1.98 -3.41 14.98
N LYS A 102 2.75 -2.91 15.95
CA LYS A 102 4.22 -2.86 15.87
C LYS A 102 4.90 -4.23 15.97
N ALA A 103 4.24 -5.21 16.59
CA ALA A 103 4.73 -6.58 16.68
C ALA A 103 4.36 -7.45 15.47
N ALA A 104 3.46 -6.96 14.60
CA ALA A 104 2.93 -7.73 13.49
C ALA A 104 4.01 -8.00 12.43
N ARG A 105 3.98 -9.20 11.84
CA ARG A 105 5.00 -9.69 10.90
C ARG A 105 4.38 -9.95 9.54
N ALA A 106 5.05 -9.47 8.49
CA ALA A 106 4.60 -9.70 7.13
C ALA A 106 4.61 -11.20 6.82
N SER A 107 3.51 -11.68 6.26
CA SER A 107 3.33 -13.09 5.90
C SER A 107 3.09 -13.28 4.41
N GLN A 108 2.64 -12.23 3.72
CA GLN A 108 2.36 -12.28 2.30
C GLN A 108 2.52 -10.91 1.65
N VAL A 109 2.93 -10.90 0.38
CA VAL A 109 2.88 -9.74 -0.50
C VAL A 109 2.11 -10.08 -1.77
N ALA A 110 1.23 -9.19 -2.20
CA ALA A 110 0.39 -9.38 -3.36
C ALA A 110 0.28 -8.08 -4.18
N VAL A 111 0.11 -8.23 -5.50
CA VAL A 111 -0.16 -7.11 -6.40
C VAL A 111 -1.57 -7.22 -6.93
N SER A 112 -2.29 -6.11 -6.92
CA SER A 112 -3.59 -5.95 -7.56
C SER A 112 -3.66 -4.64 -8.35
N ARG A 113 -4.71 -4.46 -9.15
CA ARG A 113 -4.93 -3.25 -9.94
C ARG A 113 -6.31 -2.66 -9.64
N GLN A 114 -6.34 -1.36 -9.39
CA GLN A 114 -7.55 -0.56 -9.24
C GLN A 114 -7.55 0.56 -10.29
N GLY A 115 -8.24 0.33 -11.41
CA GLY A 115 -8.18 1.24 -12.56
C GLY A 115 -6.76 1.34 -13.11
N LYS A 116 -6.17 2.55 -13.10
CA LYS A 116 -4.79 2.80 -13.54
C LYS A 116 -3.75 2.71 -12.41
N ILE A 117 -4.17 2.37 -11.21
CA ILE A 117 -3.29 2.30 -10.04
C ILE A 117 -2.97 0.84 -9.74
N ILE A 118 -1.69 0.53 -9.62
CA ILE A 118 -1.19 -0.70 -9.03
C ILE A 118 -1.19 -0.56 -7.52
N ILE A 119 -1.69 -1.57 -6.83
CA ILE A 119 -1.69 -1.68 -5.38
C ILE A 119 -0.81 -2.88 -5.02
N LEU A 120 0.31 -2.60 -4.38
CA LEU A 120 1.14 -3.59 -3.72
C LEU A 120 0.69 -3.70 -2.26
N ALA A 121 0.12 -4.83 -1.87
CA ALA A 121 -0.38 -5.11 -0.54
C ALA A 121 0.57 -6.02 0.21
N CYS A 122 0.98 -5.59 1.40
CA CYS A 122 1.70 -6.37 2.38
C CYS A 122 0.73 -6.81 3.47
N HIS A 123 0.48 -8.10 3.57
CA HIS A 123 -0.38 -8.69 4.58
C HIS A 123 0.46 -9.16 5.76
N TYR A 124 -0.02 -8.84 6.94
CA TYR A 124 0.58 -9.21 8.22
C TYR A 124 -0.41 -10.11 8.96
N ASP A 125 0.04 -10.70 10.06
CA ASP A 125 -0.86 -11.35 11.00
C ASP A 125 -1.96 -10.37 11.49
N GLN A 126 -3.03 -10.95 12.05
CA GLN A 126 -4.15 -10.20 12.64
C GLN A 126 -4.92 -9.33 11.63
N GLY A 127 -4.80 -9.63 10.33
CA GLY A 127 -5.57 -8.97 9.27
C GLY A 127 -5.07 -7.57 8.91
N ILE A 128 -3.90 -7.16 9.40
CA ILE A 128 -3.30 -5.87 9.06
C ILE A 128 -2.80 -5.92 7.62
N THR A 129 -3.10 -4.89 6.83
CA THR A 129 -2.60 -4.76 5.46
C THR A 129 -2.09 -3.36 5.21
N PHE A 130 -0.79 -3.23 4.90
CA PHE A 130 -0.18 -1.99 4.43
C PHE A 130 -0.10 -2.02 2.91
N THR A 131 -0.38 -0.89 2.28
CA THR A 131 -0.43 -0.79 0.82
C THR A 131 0.47 0.31 0.29
N HIS A 132 1.17 0.00 -0.79
CA HIS A 132 1.86 0.97 -1.64
C HIS A 132 1.06 1.14 -2.92
N ARG A 133 0.83 2.39 -3.34
CA ARG A 133 0.08 2.74 -4.55
C ARG A 133 1.02 3.33 -5.57
N SER A 134 1.05 2.74 -6.76
CA SER A 134 1.91 3.19 -7.85
C SER A 134 1.17 3.29 -9.18
N ARG A 135 1.68 4.12 -10.08
CA ARG A 135 1.33 4.09 -11.51
C ARG A 135 2.31 3.26 -12.34
N ARG A 136 3.40 2.82 -11.71
CA ARG A 136 4.38 1.89 -12.24
C ARG A 136 3.89 0.47 -12.07
N GLU A 137 4.41 -0.43 -12.90
CA GLU A 137 4.02 -1.82 -12.89
C GLU A 137 4.84 -2.54 -11.82
N CYS A 138 4.16 -3.13 -10.84
CA CYS A 138 4.81 -3.89 -9.78
C CYS A 138 4.61 -5.39 -9.98
N THR A 139 5.67 -6.17 -9.73
CA THR A 139 5.63 -7.63 -9.75
C THR A 139 6.20 -8.17 -8.45
N VAL A 140 5.51 -9.13 -7.83
CA VAL A 140 5.99 -9.83 -6.64
C VAL A 140 7.24 -10.64 -6.98
N VAL A 141 8.25 -10.58 -6.11
CA VAL A 141 9.43 -11.44 -6.20
C VAL A 141 9.14 -12.77 -5.51
N GLY A 142 9.21 -13.88 -6.23
CA GLY A 142 8.86 -15.20 -5.70
C GLY A 142 7.35 -15.47 -5.78
N ASP A 143 6.83 -16.33 -4.90
CA ASP A 143 5.41 -16.72 -4.86
C ASP A 143 4.54 -15.82 -3.95
N GLY A 144 5.17 -14.80 -3.35
CA GLY A 144 4.51 -13.84 -2.47
C GLY A 144 4.23 -14.34 -1.05
N HIS A 145 4.46 -15.61 -0.73
CA HIS A 145 4.28 -16.13 0.63
C HIS A 145 5.62 -16.09 1.37
N CYS A 146 5.65 -15.35 2.47
CA CYS A 146 6.89 -14.99 3.16
C CYS A 146 6.77 -15.11 4.68
N ALA A 147 5.80 -15.87 5.18
CA ALA A 147 5.62 -16.11 6.61
C ALA A 147 6.85 -16.73 7.30
N ALA A 148 7.64 -17.54 6.57
CA ALA A 148 8.87 -18.15 7.09
C ALA A 148 10.05 -17.16 7.14
N ASP A 149 10.06 -16.16 6.25
CA ASP A 149 11.08 -15.11 6.17
C ASP A 149 10.44 -13.80 5.71
N PRO A 150 10.05 -12.92 6.65
CA PRO A 150 9.41 -11.65 6.32
C PRO A 150 10.26 -10.74 5.40
N THR A 151 11.58 -10.92 5.39
CA THR A 151 12.48 -10.15 4.51
C THR A 151 12.37 -10.57 3.03
N ALA A 152 11.75 -11.72 2.77
CA ALA A 152 11.42 -12.20 1.43
C ALA A 152 10.13 -11.56 0.86
N CYS A 153 9.34 -10.84 1.68
CA CYS A 153 8.14 -10.12 1.21
C CYS A 153 8.53 -8.91 0.36
N ARG A 154 8.76 -9.10 -0.94
CA ARG A 154 9.32 -8.09 -1.84
C ARG A 154 8.60 -8.01 -3.18
N ALA A 155 8.68 -6.85 -3.81
CA ALA A 155 8.26 -6.61 -5.18
C ALA A 155 9.27 -5.71 -5.92
N SER A 156 9.24 -5.76 -7.24
CA SER A 156 9.95 -4.84 -8.14
C SER A 156 8.92 -3.99 -8.86
N CYS A 157 9.09 -2.66 -8.84
CA CYS A 157 8.22 -1.71 -9.53
C CYS A 157 8.97 -0.93 -10.61
N GLU A 158 8.48 -0.95 -11.85
CA GLU A 158 9.09 -0.35 -13.05
C GLU A 158 8.23 0.75 -13.69
#